data_AF-A0A1J3DSH6-F1
#
_entry.id   AF-A0A1J3DSH6-F1
#
_cell.length_a   1.000
_cell.length_b   1.000
_cell.length_c   1.000
_cell.angle_alpha   90.00
_cell.angle_beta   90.00
_cell.angle_gamma   90.00
#
_symmetry.space_group_name_H-M   'P 1'
#
loop_
_entity.id
_entity.type
_entity.pdbx_description
1 polymer ?
#
loop_
_entity_poly.entity_id
_entity_poly.type
_entity_poly.pdbx_seq_one_letter_code
_entity_poly.pdbx_strand_id
1 'polypeptide(L)'
;SGLLRAIGFLKTNWQELAYDISTGNLSSRISDPAIRESMSNILTKPDQELADFITSVCSQDNNWEGIITKIWPNTKYLDVIVTGAMAQYIPMLEHYSGG
;
A
#
# COMPACT_ATOMS: atom_id res chain seq x y z
N SER A 1 14.76 5.37 -2.18
CA SER A 1 13.69 6.23 -1.60
C SER A 1 12.28 5.98 -2.17
N GLY A 2 12.11 5.29 -3.31
CA GLY A 2 10.79 5.05 -3.91
C GLY A 2 9.83 4.25 -3.01
N LEU A 3 10.29 3.14 -2.43
CA LEU A 3 9.45 2.29 -1.58
C LEU A 3 8.94 3.02 -0.33
N LEU A 4 9.82 3.76 0.36
CA LEU A 4 9.40 4.58 1.50
C LEU A 4 8.35 5.62 1.12
N ARG A 5 8.45 6.21 -0.07
CA ARG A 5 7.46 7.17 -0.57
C ARG A 5 6.12 6.49 -0.87
N ALA A 6 6.14 5.26 -1.38
CA ALA A 6 4.94 4.46 -1.58
C ALA A 6 4.27 4.08 -0.24
N ILE A 7 5.05 3.71 0.78
CA ILE A 7 4.54 3.44 2.13
C ILE A 7 3.95 4.71 2.75
N GLY A 8 4.64 5.86 2.62
CA GLY A 8 4.10 7.14 3.06
C GLY A 8 2.82 7.53 2.33
N PHE A 9 2.72 7.25 1.02
CA PHE A 9 1.50 7.45 0.26
C PHE A 9 0.36 6.57 0.76
N LEU A 10 0.63 5.30 1.04
CA LEU A 10 -0.34 4.37 1.63
C LEU A 10 -0.83 4.89 2.99
N LYS A 11 0.08 5.36 3.85
CA LYS A 11 -0.25 5.90 5.18
C LYS A 11 -1.22 7.09 5.13
N THR A 12 -1.14 7.93 4.11
CA THR A 12 -2.02 9.10 3.99
C THR A 12 -3.32 8.80 3.23
N ASN A 13 -3.30 7.84 2.30
CA ASN A 13 -4.42 7.62 1.35
C ASN A 13 -5.14 6.27 1.55
N TRP A 14 -4.81 5.46 2.56
CA TRP A 14 -5.42 4.14 2.77
C TRP A 14 -6.96 4.19 2.90
N GLN A 15 -7.52 5.28 3.44
CA GLN A 15 -8.97 5.45 3.60
C GLN A 15 -9.69 5.51 2.24
N GLU A 16 -9.16 6.32 1.32
CA GLU A 16 -9.69 6.40 -0.04
C GLU A 16 -9.46 5.09 -0.79
N LEU A 17 -8.31 4.44 -0.61
CA LEU A 17 -8.02 3.14 -1.24
C LEU A 17 -8.96 2.03 -0.76
N ALA A 18 -9.22 1.94 0.55
CA ALA A 18 -10.16 0.98 1.11
C ALA A 18 -11.59 1.25 0.61
N TYR A 19 -11.98 2.52 0.51
CA TYR A 19 -13.28 2.89 -0.03
C TYR A 19 -13.42 2.50 -1.51
N ASP A 20 -12.41 2.79 -2.33
CA ASP A 20 -12.39 2.46 -3.76
C ASP A 20 -12.47 0.93 -3.97
N ILE A 21 -11.81 0.15 -3.12
CA ILE A 21 -11.88 -1.32 -3.13
C ILE A 21 -13.27 -1.82 -2.68
N SER A 22 -13.82 -1.24 -1.61
CA SER A 22 -15.14 -1.64 -1.09
C SER A 22 -16.28 -1.36 -2.07
N THR A 23 -16.19 -0.26 -2.82
CA THR A 23 -17.21 0.16 -3.79
C THR A 23 -16.94 -0.35 -5.19
N GLY A 24 -15.73 -0.86 -5.46
CA GLY A 24 -15.29 -1.26 -6.80
C GLY A 24 -15.25 -0.09 -7.79
N ASN A 25 -15.06 1.14 -7.30
CA ASN A 25 -15.09 2.34 -8.13
C ASN A 25 -13.90 3.24 -7.79
N LEU A 26 -13.26 3.80 -8.82
CA LEU A 26 -12.15 4.73 -8.63
C LEU A 26 -12.65 6.11 -8.19
N SER A 27 -11.99 6.66 -7.16
CA SER A 27 -12.15 8.05 -6.76
C SER A 27 -12.00 9.03 -7.93
N SER A 28 -12.71 10.16 -7.84
CA SER A 28 -12.69 11.23 -8.84
C SER A 28 -11.36 11.98 -8.92
N ARG A 29 -10.41 11.69 -8.01
CA ARG A 29 -9.04 12.22 -8.06
C ARG A 29 -8.26 11.70 -9.27
N ILE A 30 -8.58 10.49 -9.72
CA ILE A 30 -7.94 9.88 -10.88
C ILE A 30 -8.85 10.13 -12.10
N SER A 31 -8.57 11.25 -12.77
CA SER A 31 -9.30 11.69 -13.96
C SER A 31 -8.73 11.09 -15.26
N ASP A 32 -7.53 10.50 -15.20
CA ASP A 32 -6.87 9.95 -16.38
C ASP A 32 -7.61 8.72 -16.93
N PRO A 33 -8.12 8.79 -18.18
CA PRO A 33 -8.95 7.73 -18.74
C PRO A 33 -8.18 6.41 -18.91
N ALA A 34 -6.89 6.47 -19.25
CA ALA A 34 -6.04 5.26 -19.37
C ALA A 34 -5.86 4.52 -18.04
N ILE A 35 -5.75 5.27 -16.92
CA ILE A 35 -5.62 4.68 -15.58
C ILE A 35 -6.96 4.10 -15.15
N ARG A 36 -8.07 4.81 -15.39
CA ARG A 36 -9.41 4.33 -15.09
C ARG A 36 -9.73 3.04 -15.83
N GLU A 37 -9.42 2.96 -17.12
CA GLU A 37 -9.65 1.74 -17.91
C GLU A 37 -8.82 0.56 -17.38
N SER A 38 -7.54 0.79 -17.09
CA SER A 38 -6.65 -0.23 -16.51
C SER A 38 -7.17 -0.72 -15.16
N MET A 39 -7.62 0.20 -14.30
CA MET A 39 -8.16 -0.12 -12.99
C MET A 39 -9.51 -0.81 -13.06
N SER A 40 -10.38 -0.49 -14.03
CA SER A 40 -11.65 -1.19 -14.24
C SER A 40 -11.44 -2.69 -14.54
N ASN A 41 -10.30 -3.07 -15.12
CA ASN A 41 -9.94 -4.48 -15.31
C ASN A 41 -9.48 -5.17 -14.02
N ILE A 42 -9.04 -4.41 -13.00
CA ILE A 42 -8.56 -4.93 -11.72
C ILE A 42 -9.71 -4.90 -10.69
N LEU A 43 -10.32 -3.74 -10.48
CA LEU A 43 -11.48 -3.48 -9.62
C LEU A 43 -12.77 -3.90 -10.33
N THR A 44 -12.83 -5.15 -10.79
CA THR A 44 -14.00 -5.70 -11.48
C THR A 44 -15.15 -6.01 -10.52
N LYS A 45 -14.85 -6.18 -9.22
CA LYS A 45 -15.84 -6.46 -8.18
C LYS A 45 -15.56 -5.66 -6.91
N PRO A 46 -16.60 -5.20 -6.22
CA PRO A 46 -16.46 -4.67 -4.87
C PRO A 46 -16.00 -5.77 -3.93
N ASP A 47 -14.90 -5.52 -3.21
CA ASP A 47 -14.26 -6.50 -2.33
C ASP A 47 -14.23 -5.96 -0.90
N GLN A 48 -15.36 -6.10 -0.21
CA GLN A 48 -15.57 -5.59 1.14
C GLN A 48 -14.59 -6.22 2.14
N GLU A 49 -14.37 -7.53 2.07
CA GLU A 49 -13.47 -8.24 2.98
C GLU A 49 -12.03 -7.72 2.89
N LEU A 50 -11.57 -7.41 1.67
CA LEU A 50 -10.23 -6.87 1.45
C LEU A 50 -10.11 -5.41 1.94
N ALA A 51 -11.17 -4.61 1.74
CA ALA A 51 -11.23 -3.25 2.25
C ALA A 51 -11.24 -3.20 3.80
N ASP A 52 -12.00 -4.09 4.44
CA ASP A 52 -12.02 -4.23 5.90
C ASP A 52 -10.67 -4.72 6.42
N PHE A 53 -10.02 -5.65 5.72
CA PHE A 53 -8.66 -6.11 6.06
C PHE A 53 -7.65 -4.96 6.01
N ILE A 54 -7.60 -4.19 4.91
CA ILE A 54 -6.72 -3.03 4.78
C ILE A 54 -7.02 -2.00 5.86
N THR A 55 -8.29 -1.73 6.13
CA THR A 55 -8.72 -0.80 7.18
C THR A 55 -8.27 -1.28 8.55
N SER A 56 -8.42 -2.56 8.88
CA SER A 56 -7.98 -3.15 10.15
C SER A 56 -6.47 -3.07 10.33
N VAL A 57 -5.71 -3.30 9.25
CA VAL A 57 -4.24 -3.25 9.27
C VAL A 57 -3.73 -1.81 9.35
N CYS A 58 -4.31 -0.88 8.58
CA CYS A 58 -3.87 0.52 8.53
C CYS A 58 -4.38 1.37 9.71
N SER A 59 -5.52 1.03 10.32
CA SER A 59 -6.06 1.71 11.51
C SER A 59 -5.27 1.43 12.80
N GLN A 60 -4.34 0.47 12.79
CA GLN A 60 -3.36 0.28 13.86
C GLN A 60 -2.27 1.36 13.81
N ASP A 61 -2.67 2.63 13.84
CA ASP A 61 -1.88 3.86 13.60
C ASP A 61 -0.50 3.90 14.29
N ASN A 62 -0.34 3.17 15.41
CA ASN A 62 0.88 3.12 16.19
C ASN A 62 1.88 2.02 15.80
N ASN A 63 1.52 1.04 14.97
CA ASN A 63 2.42 -0.08 14.65
C ASN A 63 2.43 -0.46 13.17
N TRP A 64 3.07 0.41 12.37
CA TRP A 64 3.44 0.16 10.96
C TRP A 64 4.63 -0.80 10.83
N GLU A 65 5.12 -1.35 11.94
CA GLU A 65 6.10 -2.41 11.93
C GLU A 65 5.55 -3.65 11.20
N GLY A 66 6.31 -4.18 10.24
CA GLY A 66 5.88 -5.33 9.45
C GLY A 66 4.65 -5.08 8.57
N ILE A 67 4.32 -3.82 8.26
CA ILE A 67 3.15 -3.50 7.43
C ILE A 67 3.19 -4.23 6.08
N ILE A 68 4.38 -4.40 5.51
CA ILE A 68 4.56 -5.04 4.20
C ILE A 68 4.18 -6.52 4.31
N THR A 69 4.60 -7.21 5.37
CA THR A 69 4.29 -8.62 5.59
C THR A 69 2.84 -8.84 6.03
N LYS A 70 2.22 -7.85 6.69
CA LYS A 70 0.77 -7.86 6.97
C LYS A 70 -0.06 -7.75 5.70
N ILE A 71 0.22 -6.76 4.84
CA ILE A 71 -0.57 -6.51 3.61
C ILE A 71 -0.26 -7.56 2.55
N TRP A 72 1.02 -7.91 2.38
CA TRP A 72 1.50 -8.90 1.43
C TRP A 72 2.23 -10.03 2.16
N PRO A 73 1.48 -10.99 2.73
CA PRO A 73 2.05 -12.10 3.51
C PRO A 73 2.97 -13.02 2.70
N ASN A 74 2.89 -12.98 1.38
CA ASN A 74 3.73 -13.80 0.48
C ASN A 74 5.02 -13.09 0.03
N THR A 75 5.34 -11.91 0.58
CA THR A 75 6.55 -11.15 0.20
C THR A 75 7.79 -11.84 0.75
N LYS A 76 8.69 -12.28 -0.13
CA LYS A 76 9.93 -12.98 0.26
C LYS A 76 11.13 -12.04 0.44
N TYR A 77 11.20 -10.99 -0.36
CA TYR A 77 12.29 -10.01 -0.33
C TYR A 77 11.81 -8.68 -0.91
N LEU A 78 12.49 -7.61 -0.55
CA LEU A 78 12.29 -6.28 -1.11
C LEU A 78 13.41 -5.97 -2.10
N ASP A 79 13.06 -5.86 -3.38
CA ASP A 79 14.01 -5.47 -4.42
C ASP A 79 14.17 -3.94 -4.45
N VAL A 80 15.04 -3.45 -3.56
CA VAL A 80 15.33 -2.01 -3.42
C VAL A 80 16.83 -1.77 -3.35
N ILE A 81 17.28 -0.73 -4.06
CA ILE A 81 18.67 -0.27 -3.99
C ILE A 81 18.89 0.38 -2.61
N VAL A 82 19.60 -0.34 -1.74
CA VAL A 82 19.95 0.09 -0.36
C VAL A 82 21.44 0.40 -0.19
N THR A 83 22.22 0.39 -1.27
CA THR A 83 23.66 0.68 -1.23
C THR A 83 23.95 2.20 -1.29
N GLY A 84 25.12 2.61 -0.78
CA GLY A 84 25.57 4.00 -0.80
C GLY A 84 24.68 4.93 0.04
N ALA A 85 24.26 6.06 -0.54
CA ALA A 85 23.40 7.04 0.14
C ALA A 85 22.01 6.49 0.51
N MET A 86 21.60 5.33 0.00
CA MET A 86 20.33 4.69 0.38
C MET A 86 20.45 3.81 1.62
N ALA A 87 21.67 3.56 2.13
CA ALA A 87 21.90 2.77 3.34
C ALA A 87 21.27 3.41 4.59
N GLN A 88 21.09 4.74 4.59
CA GLN A 88 20.40 5.46 5.66
C GLN A 88 18.94 5.00 5.86
N TYR A 89 18.34 4.36 4.85
CA TYR A 89 16.96 3.91 4.88
C TYR A 89 16.81 2.45 5.30
N ILE A 90 17.90 1.70 5.48
CA ILE A 90 17.90 0.30 5.93
C ILE A 90 17.06 0.12 7.22
N PRO A 91 17.30 0.86 8.33
CA PRO A 91 16.55 0.62 9.57
C PRO A 91 15.05 0.93 9.43
N MET A 92 14.69 1.89 8.57
CA MET A 92 13.29 2.20 8.30
C MET A 92 12.62 1.12 7.45
N LEU A 93 13.37 0.53 6.50
CA LEU A 93 12.91 -0.60 5.69
C LEU A 93 12.73 -1.85 6.55
N GLU A 94 13.69 -2.15 7.43
CA GLU A 94 13.61 -3.27 8.38
C GLU A 94 12.40 -3.12 9.30
N HIS A 95 12.13 -1.90 9.79
CA HIS A 95 10.92 -1.63 10.56
C HIS A 95 9.65 -1.96 9.77
N TYR A 96 9.52 -1.48 8.52
CA TYR A 96 8.33 -1.78 7.70
C TYR A 96 8.23 -3.23 7.22
N SER A 97 9.35 -3.95 7.08
CA SER A 97 9.37 -5.38 6.74
C SER A 97 9.15 -6.28 7.95
N GLY A 98 9.42 -5.80 9.16
CA GLY A 98 9.26 -6.56 10.41
C GLY A 98 10.50 -7.38 10.79
N GLY A 99 11.69 -6.94 10.37
CA GLY A 99 12.97 -7.65 10.59
C GLY A 99 13.37 -8.54 9.43
#